data_AF-A0A0J8S5B6-F1
#
_entry.id   AF-A0A0J8S5B6-F1
#
_cell.length_a   1.000
_cell.length_b   1.000
_cell.length_c   1.000
_cell.angle_alpha   90.00
_cell.angle_beta   90.00
_cell.angle_gamma   90.00
#
_symmetry.space_group_name_H-M   'P 1'
#
loop_
_entity.id
_entity.type
_entity.pdbx_description
1 polymer ?
#
loop_
_entity_poly.entity_id
_entity_poly.type
_entity_poly.pdbx_seq_one_letter_code
_entity_poly.pdbx_strand_id
1 'polypeptide(L)'
;MATPEIVHLPLPHLPDGWDGGEKGFKVLGSLSAANQRTVEPVGPHFLAHARRKRHNRTFSEDDRILAQENVKKVEDEDDGEISEPEDPIMLQRDAKDWKGQDHYAVLGLSKYRYKATNEQIKRAHRKKVLRHHPDKKAASGDSDENDNFFKCIQKATEILLDPVRRRQWDSVDELANVSPPGPKKKGDFFKLWSPYFESEARFSKITPVPMLGDENSTKEEVEEFYNF
;
A
#
# COMPACT_ATOMS: atom_id res chain seq x y z
N MET A 1 10.84 21.92 -38.38
CA MET A 1 11.08 23.08 -37.50
C MET A 1 9.74 23.71 -37.20
N ALA A 2 9.30 23.72 -35.94
CA ALA A 2 8.00 24.29 -35.57
C ALA A 2 8.13 25.81 -35.54
N THR A 3 7.34 26.50 -36.36
CA THR A 3 7.25 27.97 -36.36
C THR A 3 6.49 28.42 -35.11
N PRO A 4 6.99 29.40 -34.33
CA PRO A 4 6.27 29.89 -33.17
C PRO A 4 4.96 30.55 -33.61
N GLU A 5 3.84 30.02 -33.14
CA GLU A 5 2.50 30.60 -33.38
C GLU A 5 2.26 31.70 -32.34
N ILE A 6 2.11 32.94 -32.81
CA ILE A 6 1.88 34.10 -31.94
C ILE A 6 0.38 34.18 -31.66
N VAL A 7 -0.03 33.75 -30.48
CA VAL A 7 -1.42 33.88 -30.01
C VAL A 7 -1.61 35.26 -29.39
N HIS A 8 -2.26 36.17 -30.12
CA HIS A 8 -2.71 37.45 -29.55
C HIS A 8 -4.00 37.22 -28.76
N LEU A 9 -3.92 37.33 -27.44
CA LEU A 9 -5.08 37.37 -26.54
C LEU A 9 -5.38 38.84 -26.20
N PRO A 10 -6.21 39.56 -26.98
CA PRO A 10 -6.62 40.89 -26.59
C PRO A 10 -7.50 40.77 -25.35
N LEU A 11 -7.00 41.20 -24.20
CA LEU A 11 -7.85 41.43 -23.05
C LEU A 11 -8.82 42.57 -23.40
N PRO A 12 -10.10 42.50 -22.99
CA PRO A 12 -11.04 43.59 -23.22
C PRO A 12 -10.50 44.84 -22.52
N HIS A 13 -10.29 45.90 -23.30
CA HIS A 13 -9.95 47.20 -22.74
C HIS A 13 -11.18 47.76 -22.02
N LEU A 14 -10.93 48.50 -20.95
CA LEU A 14 -12.00 49.21 -20.26
C LEU A 14 -12.54 50.32 -21.18
N PRO A 15 -13.84 50.66 -21.09
CA PRO A 15 -14.40 51.76 -21.88
C PRO A 15 -13.69 53.07 -21.59
N ASP A 16 -13.37 53.84 -22.64
CA ASP A 16 -12.77 55.17 -22.50
C ASP A 16 -13.72 56.09 -21.72
N GLY A 17 -13.34 56.46 -20.50
CA GLY A 17 -14.15 57.26 -19.59
C GLY A 17 -14.68 56.54 -18.33
N TRP A 18 -14.28 55.29 -18.07
CA TRP A 18 -14.61 54.63 -16.81
C TRP A 18 -13.81 55.22 -15.63
N ASP A 19 -14.47 56.01 -14.79
CA ASP A 19 -13.86 56.66 -13.61
C ASP A 19 -13.95 55.82 -12.31
N GLY A 20 -14.29 54.53 -12.42
CA GLY A 20 -14.60 53.71 -11.25
C GLY A 20 -16.00 53.98 -10.72
N GLY A 21 -16.99 53.88 -11.62
CA GLY A 21 -18.40 54.19 -11.39
C GLY A 21 -18.92 53.81 -10.00
N GLU A 22 -19.48 54.83 -9.36
CA GLU A 22 -20.33 54.83 -8.17
C GLU A 22 -20.49 53.50 -7.42
N LYS A 23 -19.88 53.45 -6.23
CA LYS A 23 -20.01 52.45 -5.14
C LYS A 23 -19.05 51.24 -5.21
N GLY A 24 -17.84 51.46 -4.69
CA GLY A 24 -17.11 50.44 -3.92
C GLY A 24 -15.90 49.78 -4.57
N PHE A 25 -15.56 50.12 -5.81
CA PHE A 25 -14.38 49.55 -6.47
C PHE A 25 -13.19 50.51 -6.37
N LYS A 26 -12.14 50.08 -5.66
CA LYS A 26 -10.87 50.81 -5.54
C LYS A 26 -9.88 50.23 -6.54
N VAL A 27 -9.35 51.05 -7.45
CA VAL A 27 -8.26 50.64 -8.35
C VAL A 27 -7.01 50.35 -7.51
N LEU A 28 -6.56 49.09 -7.50
CA LEU A 28 -5.41 48.64 -6.70
C LEU A 28 -4.06 48.76 -7.43
N GLY A 29 -4.06 48.87 -8.76
CA GLY A 29 -2.86 48.98 -9.58
C GLY A 29 -3.14 48.70 -11.06
N SER A 30 -2.13 48.89 -11.91
CA SER A 30 -2.17 48.47 -13.31
C SER A 30 -1.76 47.01 -13.47
N LEU A 31 -2.30 46.33 -14.49
CA LEU A 31 -1.81 45.02 -14.92
C LEU A 31 -0.34 45.15 -15.34
N SER A 32 0.49 44.18 -14.94
CA SER A 32 1.85 44.09 -15.46
C SER A 32 1.83 43.90 -16.99
N ALA A 33 2.83 44.46 -17.66
CA ALA A 33 2.96 44.31 -19.11
C ALA A 33 3.02 42.82 -19.49
N ALA A 34 2.37 42.47 -20.60
CA ALA A 34 2.42 41.11 -21.13
C ALA A 34 3.88 40.76 -21.47
N ASN A 35 4.40 39.70 -20.86
CA ASN A 35 5.73 39.21 -21.15
C ASN A 35 5.64 38.12 -22.22
N GLN A 36 6.22 38.39 -23.39
CA GLN A 36 6.39 37.37 -24.43
C GLN A 36 7.45 36.37 -23.96
N ARG A 37 7.07 35.11 -23.81
CA ARG A 37 8.01 34.02 -23.48
C ARG A 37 8.03 32.99 -24.60
N THR A 38 9.22 32.59 -25.01
CA THR A 38 9.43 31.44 -25.88
C THR A 38 9.13 30.17 -25.07
N VAL A 39 8.05 29.48 -25.41
CA VAL A 39 7.73 28.17 -24.83
C VAL A 39 8.41 27.11 -25.67
N GLU A 40 9.41 26.45 -25.11
CA GLU A 40 10.05 25.31 -25.76
C GLU A 40 9.09 24.10 -25.76
N PRO A 41 9.16 23.21 -26.77
CA PRO A 41 8.31 22.02 -26.88
C PRO A 41 8.78 20.91 -25.92
N VAL A 42 8.90 21.25 -24.63
CA VAL A 42 9.41 20.38 -23.58
C VAL A 42 8.48 20.40 -22.38
N GLY A 43 8.46 19.28 -21.65
CA GLY A 43 7.74 19.15 -20.39
C GLY A 43 6.40 18.42 -20.46
N PRO A 44 5.79 18.15 -19.30
CA PRO A 44 4.65 17.24 -19.17
C PRO A 44 3.44 17.66 -20.00
N HIS A 45 3.12 18.96 -20.03
CA HIS A 45 1.96 19.48 -20.76
C HIS A 45 2.11 19.40 -22.27
N PHE A 46 3.32 19.66 -22.80
CA PHE A 46 3.60 19.50 -24.22
C PHE A 46 3.51 18.02 -24.62
N LEU A 47 4.10 17.12 -23.83
CA LEU A 47 4.01 15.67 -24.05
C LEU A 47 2.56 15.17 -24.00
N ALA A 48 1.73 15.68 -23.08
CA ALA A 48 0.31 15.37 -23.01
C ALA A 48 -0.46 15.89 -24.24
N HIS A 49 -0.15 17.10 -24.73
CA HIS A 49 -0.73 17.61 -25.97
C HIS A 49 -0.29 16.79 -27.19
N ALA A 50 0.99 16.48 -27.33
CA ALA A 50 1.54 15.66 -28.42
C ALA A 50 0.93 14.25 -28.43
N ARG A 51 0.74 13.64 -27.24
CA ARG A 51 0.06 12.35 -27.07
C ARG A 51 -1.39 12.41 -27.55
N ARG A 52 -2.17 13.38 -27.06
CA ARG A 52 -3.56 13.60 -27.50
C ARG A 52 -3.67 13.78 -29.01
N LYS A 53 -2.77 14.60 -29.59
CA LYS A 53 -2.70 14.86 -31.03
C LYS A 53 -2.29 13.63 -31.84
N ARG A 54 -1.39 12.78 -31.32
CA ARG A 54 -0.96 11.54 -31.97
C ARG A 54 -2.07 10.47 -31.95
N HIS A 55 -2.86 10.43 -30.89
CA HIS A 55 -3.90 9.42 -30.70
C HIS A 55 -5.32 9.90 -31.09
N ASN A 56 -5.46 11.13 -31.59
CA ASN A 56 -6.75 11.78 -31.90
C ASN A 56 -7.75 11.71 -30.73
N ARG A 57 -7.28 11.94 -29.50
CA ARG A 57 -8.10 11.85 -28.27
C ARG A 57 -8.48 13.23 -27.75
N THR A 58 -9.66 13.31 -27.14
CA THR A 58 -10.05 14.48 -26.35
C THR A 58 -9.28 14.53 -25.03
N PHE A 59 -9.26 15.69 -24.37
CA PHE A 59 -8.61 15.84 -23.06
C PHE A 59 -9.19 14.88 -22.01
N SER A 60 -10.52 14.80 -21.93
CA SER A 60 -11.21 13.93 -20.98
C SER A 60 -10.98 12.43 -21.25
N GLU A 61 -10.85 12.04 -22.51
CA GLU A 61 -10.54 10.66 -22.89
C GLU A 61 -9.10 10.27 -22.53
N ASP A 62 -8.12 11.12 -22.83
CA ASP A 62 -6.71 10.86 -22.52
C ASP A 62 -6.46 10.81 -21.00
N ASP A 63 -7.11 11.71 -20.24
CA ASP A 63 -7.05 11.70 -18.77
C ASP A 63 -7.64 10.40 -18.18
N ARG A 64 -8.76 9.91 -18.73
CA ARG A 64 -9.36 8.63 -18.31
C ARG A 64 -8.42 7.45 -18.61
N ILE A 65 -7.79 7.44 -19.79
CA ILE A 65 -6.88 6.37 -20.19
C ILE A 65 -5.62 6.39 -19.32
N LEU A 66 -5.06 7.57 -19.05
CA LEU A 66 -3.93 7.73 -18.13
C LEU A 66 -4.26 7.26 -16.72
N ALA A 67 -5.46 7.59 -16.23
CA ALA A 67 -5.93 7.11 -14.94
C ALA A 67 -6.05 5.58 -14.93
N GLN A 68 -6.62 4.97 -15.98
CA GLN A 68 -6.72 3.51 -16.11
C GLN A 68 -5.36 2.83 -16.20
N GLU A 69 -4.42 3.39 -16.98
CA GLU A 69 -3.06 2.87 -17.12
C GLU A 69 -2.29 2.95 -15.80
N ASN A 70 -2.43 4.05 -15.05
CA ASN A 70 -1.85 4.18 -13.71
C ASN A 70 -2.44 3.17 -12.72
N VAL A 71 -3.76 2.96 -12.72
CA VAL A 71 -4.40 1.94 -11.88
C VAL A 71 -3.85 0.57 -12.23
N LYS A 72 -3.80 0.22 -13.52
CA LYS A 72 -3.27 -1.06 -13.98
C LYS A 72 -1.80 -1.25 -13.58
N LYS A 73 -0.97 -0.23 -13.75
CA LYS A 73 0.44 -0.28 -13.36
C LYS A 73 0.61 -0.53 -11.86
N VAL A 74 -0.20 0.12 -11.02
CA VAL A 74 -0.19 -0.08 -9.57
C VAL A 74 -0.67 -1.49 -9.21
N GLU A 75 -1.68 -2.02 -9.91
CA GLU A 75 -2.15 -3.40 -9.71
C GLU A 75 -1.06 -4.44 -10.07
N ASP A 76 -0.41 -4.26 -11.23
CA ASP A 76 0.64 -5.16 -11.73
C ASP A 76 1.91 -5.13 -10.84
N GLU A 77 2.30 -3.95 -10.32
CA GLU A 77 3.44 -3.82 -9.39
C GLU A 77 3.15 -4.48 -8.02
N ASP A 78 1.89 -4.44 -7.54
CA ASP A 78 1.50 -4.94 -6.22
C ASP A 78 1.17 -6.46 -6.21
N ASP A 79 0.89 -7.05 -7.37
CA ASP A 79 0.69 -8.50 -7.49
C ASP A 79 1.99 -9.31 -7.28
N GLY A 80 3.17 -8.69 -7.41
CA GLY A 80 4.46 -9.35 -7.17
C GLY A 80 4.78 -9.66 -5.70
N GLU A 81 4.22 -8.91 -4.74
CA GLU A 81 4.67 -8.96 -3.33
C GLU A 81 3.62 -9.60 -2.39
N ILE A 82 2.32 -9.50 -2.71
CA ILE A 82 1.20 -9.91 -1.82
C ILE A 82 0.12 -10.74 -2.56
N SER A 83 0.46 -11.42 -3.64
CA SER A 83 -0.49 -12.31 -4.35
C SER A 83 -0.24 -13.77 -4.00
N GLU A 84 -0.79 -14.20 -2.87
CA GLU A 84 -0.98 -15.63 -2.60
C GLU A 84 -2.32 -16.06 -3.21
N PRO A 85 -2.37 -17.20 -3.95
CA PRO A 85 -3.61 -17.70 -4.51
C PRO A 85 -4.61 -17.96 -3.37
N GLU A 86 -5.83 -17.48 -3.53
CA GLU A 86 -6.90 -17.70 -2.56
C GLU A 86 -7.39 -19.14 -2.70
N ASP A 87 -7.09 -19.99 -1.73
CA ASP A 87 -7.59 -21.36 -1.73
C ASP A 87 -9.13 -21.35 -1.64
N PRO A 88 -9.86 -22.13 -2.46
CA PRO A 88 -11.32 -22.19 -2.44
C PRO A 88 -11.90 -22.51 -1.05
N ILE A 89 -11.14 -23.23 -0.23
CA ILE A 89 -11.51 -23.59 1.15
C ILE A 89 -11.52 -22.37 2.07
N MET A 90 -10.71 -21.34 1.81
CA MET A 90 -10.70 -20.11 2.61
C MET A 90 -11.93 -19.24 2.36
N LEU A 91 -12.48 -19.29 1.14
CA LEU A 91 -13.68 -18.55 0.74
C LEU A 91 -14.96 -19.11 1.39
N GLN A 92 -15.00 -20.43 1.64
CA GLN A 92 -16.15 -21.09 2.27
C GLN A 92 -16.15 -21.05 3.81
N ARG A 93 -15.15 -20.42 4.43
CA ARG A 93 -15.07 -20.37 5.90
C ARG A 93 -16.09 -19.40 6.48
N ASP A 94 -16.78 -19.85 7.53
CA ASP A 94 -17.68 -19.03 8.31
C ASP A 94 -16.92 -18.03 9.19
N ALA A 95 -17.35 -16.77 9.19
CA ALA A 95 -16.79 -15.72 10.05
C ALA A 95 -16.94 -16.00 11.56
N LYS A 96 -17.81 -16.93 11.93
CA LYS A 96 -18.06 -17.34 13.31
C LYS A 96 -16.89 -18.16 13.88
N ASP A 97 -16.19 -18.90 13.03
CA ASP A 97 -15.01 -19.70 13.37
C ASP A 97 -13.69 -18.93 13.16
N TRP A 98 -13.69 -17.64 13.49
CA TRP A 98 -12.51 -16.77 13.41
C TRP A 98 -11.30 -17.32 14.21
N LYS A 99 -11.54 -18.11 15.26
CA LYS A 99 -10.47 -18.70 16.09
C LYS A 99 -9.67 -19.81 15.39
N GLY A 100 -10.27 -20.50 14.42
CA GLY A 100 -9.60 -21.55 13.63
C GLY A 100 -9.11 -21.06 12.27
N GLN A 101 -9.26 -19.76 12.00
CA GLN A 101 -8.94 -19.15 10.72
C GLN A 101 -7.54 -18.55 10.76
N ASP A 102 -6.73 -18.85 9.76
CA ASP A 102 -5.46 -18.17 9.56
C ASP A 102 -5.69 -16.75 9.05
N HIS A 103 -5.64 -15.77 9.96
CA HIS A 103 -5.82 -14.35 9.64
C HIS A 103 -4.76 -13.80 8.67
N TYR A 104 -3.54 -14.33 8.69
CA TYR A 104 -2.50 -13.90 7.76
C TYR A 104 -2.77 -14.44 6.36
N ALA A 105 -3.20 -15.69 6.23
CA ALA A 105 -3.58 -16.27 4.95
C ALA A 105 -4.80 -15.59 4.32
N VAL A 106 -5.81 -15.21 5.12
CA VAL A 106 -6.98 -14.44 4.64
C VAL A 106 -6.56 -13.13 3.98
N LEU A 107 -5.56 -12.44 4.55
CA LEU A 107 -5.00 -11.22 3.97
C LEU A 107 -3.97 -11.46 2.85
N GLY A 108 -3.54 -12.71 2.61
CA GLY A 108 -2.48 -13.04 1.65
C GLY A 108 -1.07 -12.70 2.16
N LEU A 109 -0.89 -12.69 3.47
CA LEU A 109 0.36 -12.39 4.17
C LEU A 109 0.95 -13.64 4.84
N SER A 110 0.62 -14.85 4.37
CA SER A 110 1.07 -16.09 5.03
C SER A 110 2.59 -16.27 4.98
N LYS A 111 3.27 -15.71 3.97
CA LYS A 111 4.75 -15.61 3.94
C LYS A 111 5.35 -14.74 5.04
N TYR A 112 4.70 -13.62 5.38
CA TYR A 112 5.25 -12.64 6.32
C TYR A 112 4.84 -12.93 7.76
N ARG A 113 3.63 -13.45 8.01
CA ARG A 113 3.07 -13.72 9.36
C ARG A 113 3.41 -12.64 10.39
N TYR A 114 4.01 -13.02 11.52
CA TYR A 114 4.42 -12.11 12.59
C TYR A 114 5.43 -11.04 12.16
N LYS A 115 6.16 -11.24 11.05
CA LYS A 115 7.09 -10.25 10.47
C LYS A 115 6.38 -9.18 9.63
N ALA A 116 5.08 -9.34 9.33
CA ALA A 116 4.34 -8.38 8.52
C ALA A 116 4.26 -7.01 9.19
N THR A 117 4.55 -5.93 8.45
CA THR A 117 4.44 -4.57 8.98
C THR A 117 2.98 -4.10 9.00
N ASN A 118 2.67 -3.14 9.87
CA ASN A 118 1.33 -2.55 9.92
C ASN A 118 0.91 -1.92 8.59
N GLU A 119 1.86 -1.42 7.80
CA GLU A 119 1.60 -0.87 6.46
C GLU A 119 1.24 -1.96 5.46
N GLN A 120 1.93 -3.10 5.49
CA GLN A 120 1.60 -4.27 4.67
C GLN A 120 0.21 -4.81 5.00
N ILE A 121 -0.13 -4.91 6.29
CA ILE A 121 -1.47 -5.34 6.75
C ILE A 121 -2.56 -4.39 6.22
N LYS A 122 -2.36 -3.08 6.36
CA LYS A 122 -3.31 -2.08 5.84
C LYS A 122 -3.43 -2.13 4.32
N ARG A 123 -2.32 -2.35 3.60
CA ARG A 123 -2.31 -2.47 2.14
C ARG A 123 -3.08 -3.71 1.68
N ALA A 124 -2.77 -4.87 2.28
CA ALA A 124 -3.44 -6.13 2.01
C ALA A 124 -4.95 -6.06 2.29
N HIS A 125 -5.36 -5.45 3.40
CA HIS A 125 -6.76 -5.21 3.70
C HIS A 125 -7.47 -4.39 2.61
N ARG A 126 -6.90 -3.25 2.18
CA ARG A 126 -7.50 -2.43 1.12
C ARG A 126 -7.66 -3.23 -0.18
N LYS A 127 -6.66 -4.02 -0.55
CA LYS A 127 -6.70 -4.87 -1.75
C LYS A 127 -7.82 -5.92 -1.67
N LYS A 128 -7.91 -6.63 -0.54
CA LYS A 128 -8.94 -7.66 -0.31
C LYS A 128 -10.35 -7.08 -0.27
N VAL A 129 -10.54 -5.93 0.39
CA VAL A 129 -11.83 -5.22 0.41
C VAL A 129 -12.27 -4.81 -0.99
N LEU A 130 -11.37 -4.27 -1.83
CA LEU A 130 -11.72 -3.88 -3.20
C LEU A 130 -12.08 -5.08 -4.09
N ARG A 131 -11.44 -6.24 -3.87
CA ARG A 131 -11.73 -7.47 -4.62
C ARG A 131 -13.03 -8.15 -4.19
N HIS A 132 -13.30 -8.17 -2.89
CA HIS A 132 -14.42 -8.91 -2.28
C HIS A 132 -15.50 -8.01 -1.70
N HIS A 133 -15.59 -6.75 -2.14
CA HIS A 133 -16.63 -5.85 -1.67
C HIS A 133 -18.02 -6.40 -2.00
N PRO A 134 -18.98 -6.42 -1.05
CA PRO A 134 -20.30 -6.99 -1.27
C PRO A 134 -21.05 -6.32 -2.43
N ASP A 135 -20.86 -5.02 -2.65
CA ASP A 135 -21.47 -4.27 -3.77
C ASP A 135 -21.03 -4.80 -5.16
N LYS A 136 -19.73 -5.13 -5.33
CA LYS A 136 -19.19 -5.62 -6.61
C LYS A 136 -19.64 -7.06 -6.89
N LYS A 137 -19.85 -7.84 -5.84
CA LYS A 137 -20.21 -9.27 -5.91
C LYS A 137 -21.72 -9.51 -5.94
N ALA A 138 -22.52 -8.61 -5.36
CA ALA A 138 -23.98 -8.58 -5.53
C ALA A 138 -24.37 -8.42 -7.01
N ALA A 139 -23.59 -7.66 -7.79
CA ALA A 139 -23.75 -7.58 -9.24
C ALA A 139 -23.44 -8.89 -9.99
N SER A 140 -22.77 -9.85 -9.34
CA SER A 140 -22.34 -11.14 -9.91
C SER A 140 -23.24 -12.32 -9.52
N GLY A 141 -24.26 -12.12 -8.68
CA GLY A 141 -25.30 -13.12 -8.38
C GLY A 141 -24.95 -14.17 -7.30
N ASP A 142 -23.85 -14.00 -6.56
CA ASP A 142 -23.37 -14.93 -5.54
C ASP A 142 -23.24 -14.18 -4.19
N SER A 143 -24.34 -14.07 -3.43
CA SER A 143 -24.41 -13.15 -2.27
C SER A 143 -23.98 -13.76 -0.94
N ASP A 144 -24.21 -15.06 -0.73
CA ASP A 144 -24.23 -15.60 0.64
C ASP A 144 -22.87 -16.12 1.09
N GLU A 145 -22.11 -16.83 0.24
CA GLU A 145 -20.77 -17.32 0.56
C GLU A 145 -19.74 -16.17 0.64
N ASN A 146 -19.94 -15.12 -0.16
CA ASN A 146 -19.01 -14.00 -0.26
C ASN A 146 -19.10 -13.00 0.91
N ASP A 147 -20.27 -12.87 1.55
CA ASP A 147 -20.44 -12.00 2.73
C ASP A 147 -19.69 -12.56 3.95
N ASN A 148 -19.64 -13.88 4.09
CA ASN A 148 -18.86 -14.53 5.14
C ASN A 148 -17.35 -14.28 4.99
N PHE A 149 -16.83 -14.38 3.77
CA PHE A 149 -15.42 -14.07 3.50
C PHE A 149 -15.07 -12.60 3.76
N PHE A 150 -15.95 -11.67 3.39
CA PHE A 150 -15.77 -10.25 3.68
C PHE A 150 -15.71 -9.98 5.19
N LYS A 151 -16.59 -10.59 5.98
CA LYS A 151 -16.55 -10.53 7.46
C LYS A 151 -15.26 -11.13 8.01
N CYS A 152 -14.75 -12.21 7.42
CA CYS A 152 -13.45 -12.79 7.78
C CYS A 152 -12.29 -11.81 7.55
N ILE A 153 -12.26 -11.12 6.40
CA ILE A 153 -11.24 -10.10 6.10
C ILE A 153 -11.26 -8.97 7.14
N GLN A 154 -12.46 -8.49 7.47
CA GLN A 154 -12.61 -7.45 8.50
C GLN A 154 -12.09 -7.94 9.85
N LYS A 155 -12.46 -9.17 10.25
CA LYS A 155 -12.05 -9.73 11.53
C LYS A 155 -10.53 -9.96 11.61
N ALA A 156 -9.94 -10.50 10.55
CA ALA A 156 -8.50 -10.69 10.43
C ALA A 156 -7.75 -9.35 10.60
N THR A 157 -8.24 -8.30 9.93
CA THR A 157 -7.61 -6.97 10.02
C THR A 157 -7.77 -6.36 11.42
N GLU A 158 -8.93 -6.52 12.05
CA GLU A 158 -9.18 -6.04 13.42
C GLU A 158 -8.21 -6.67 14.43
N ILE A 159 -7.89 -7.96 14.27
CA ILE A 159 -6.98 -8.69 15.15
C ILE A 159 -5.53 -8.33 14.85
N LEU A 160 -5.13 -8.29 13.58
CA LEU A 160 -3.74 -8.08 13.17
C LEU A 160 -3.29 -6.61 13.30
N LEU A 161 -4.22 -5.65 13.30
CA LEU A 161 -3.89 -4.23 13.43
C LEU A 161 -3.68 -3.79 14.88
N ASP A 162 -4.36 -4.44 15.84
CA ASP A 162 -4.18 -4.18 17.26
C ASP A 162 -2.97 -4.98 17.76
N PRO A 163 -1.90 -4.33 18.25
CA PRO A 163 -0.69 -5.02 18.69
C PRO A 163 -0.93 -6.01 19.84
N VAL A 164 -1.92 -5.75 20.70
CA VAL A 164 -2.24 -6.64 21.83
C VAL A 164 -2.93 -7.91 21.32
N ARG A 165 -3.95 -7.74 20.46
CA ARG A 165 -4.68 -8.86 19.87
C ARG A 165 -3.82 -9.67 18.90
N ARG A 166 -2.99 -8.99 18.12
CA ARG A 166 -2.00 -9.63 17.24
C ARG A 166 -1.06 -10.52 18.04
N ARG A 167 -0.53 -10.03 19.16
CA ARG A 167 0.34 -10.83 20.04
C ARG A 167 -0.38 -12.04 20.64
N GLN A 168 -1.63 -11.87 21.06
CA GLN A 168 -2.45 -12.99 21.55
C GLN A 168 -2.66 -14.05 20.46
N TRP A 169 -2.92 -13.61 19.23
CA TRP A 169 -3.06 -14.50 18.08
C TRP A 169 -1.74 -15.20 17.72
N ASP A 170 -0.64 -14.45 17.61
CA ASP A 170 0.68 -14.99 17.29
C ASP A 170 1.17 -16.02 18.32
N SER A 171 0.63 -16.01 19.56
CA SER A 171 0.93 -17.01 20.59
C SER A 171 0.24 -18.36 20.38
N VAL A 172 -0.87 -18.38 19.64
CA VAL A 172 -1.63 -19.61 19.31
C VAL A 172 -1.41 -20.07 17.87
N ASP A 173 -0.61 -19.33 17.09
CA ASP A 173 -0.28 -19.69 15.71
C ASP A 173 0.66 -20.90 15.67
N GLU A 174 0.07 -22.09 15.46
CA GLU A 174 0.78 -23.36 15.33
C GLU A 174 1.76 -23.38 14.16
N LEU A 175 1.47 -22.64 13.07
CA LEU A 175 2.29 -22.67 11.87
C LEU A 175 3.55 -21.82 12.04
N ALA A 176 3.54 -20.83 12.93
CA ALA A 176 4.69 -19.97 13.23
C ALA A 176 5.63 -20.57 14.29
N ASN A 177 5.25 -21.65 14.96
CA ASN A 177 6.09 -22.29 15.97
C ASN A 177 7.23 -23.08 15.32
N VAL A 178 8.47 -22.64 15.57
CA VAL A 178 9.67 -23.41 15.24
C VAL A 178 9.91 -24.39 16.37
N SER A 179 9.87 -25.71 16.07
CA SER A 179 10.16 -26.72 17.08
C SER A 179 11.64 -26.67 17.49
N PRO A 180 11.98 -26.79 18.79
CA PRO A 180 13.37 -26.81 19.21
C PRO A 180 14.11 -28.00 18.58
N PRO A 181 15.38 -27.83 18.19
CA PRO A 181 16.16 -28.92 17.63
C PRO A 181 16.28 -30.06 18.66
N GLY A 182 15.98 -31.30 18.23
CA GLY A 182 16.02 -32.46 19.12
C GLY A 182 17.40 -32.69 19.75
N PRO A 183 17.47 -33.27 20.97
CA PRO A 183 18.68 -33.34 21.81
C PRO A 183 19.85 -34.15 21.24
N LYS A 184 19.68 -34.75 20.05
CA LYS A 184 20.67 -35.63 19.40
C LYS A 184 21.08 -35.17 17.99
N LYS A 185 20.65 -33.99 17.53
CA LYS A 185 21.13 -33.45 16.25
C LYS A 185 22.57 -32.99 16.41
N LYS A 186 23.50 -33.65 15.71
CA LYS A 186 24.89 -33.23 15.59
C LYS A 186 25.00 -32.17 14.49
N GLY A 187 25.50 -30.99 14.81
CA GLY A 187 25.68 -29.87 13.90
C GLY A 187 26.15 -28.63 14.66
N ASP A 188 26.39 -27.55 13.93
CA ASP A 188 26.71 -26.24 14.49
C ASP A 188 25.55 -25.75 15.39
N PHE A 189 25.84 -25.51 16.66
CA PHE A 189 24.87 -25.12 17.68
C PHE A 189 24.11 -23.85 17.26
N PHE A 190 24.84 -22.84 16.78
CA PHE A 190 24.26 -21.56 16.40
C PHE A 190 23.32 -21.73 15.21
N LYS A 191 23.73 -22.47 14.17
CA LYS A 191 22.84 -22.73 13.02
C LYS A 191 21.56 -23.51 13.38
N LEU A 192 21.63 -24.39 14.38
CA LEU A 192 20.49 -25.19 14.82
C LEU A 192 19.53 -24.41 15.73
N TRP A 193 20.07 -23.58 16.63
CA TRP A 193 19.31 -22.90 17.68
C TRP A 193 18.94 -21.46 17.33
N SER A 194 19.70 -20.75 16.49
CA SER A 194 19.39 -19.36 16.11
C SER A 194 17.96 -19.18 15.57
N PRO A 195 17.45 -20.01 14.64
CA PRO A 195 16.07 -19.87 14.16
C PRO A 195 15.01 -20.03 15.27
N TYR A 196 15.31 -20.85 16.29
CA TYR A 196 14.44 -21.04 17.44
C TYR A 196 14.42 -19.78 18.33
N PHE A 197 15.59 -19.27 18.70
CA PHE A 197 15.70 -18.03 19.48
C PHE A 197 15.11 -16.82 18.74
N GLU A 198 15.31 -16.72 17.42
CA GLU A 198 14.66 -15.72 16.57
C GLU A 198 13.13 -15.81 16.59
N SER A 199 12.59 -17.03 16.63
CA SER A 199 11.15 -17.25 16.70
C SER A 199 10.59 -16.87 18.08
N GLU A 200 11.34 -17.10 19.16
CA GLU A 200 10.95 -16.74 20.52
C GLU A 200 11.10 -15.25 20.81
N ALA A 201 12.03 -14.57 20.12
CA ALA A 201 12.23 -13.12 20.21
C ALA A 201 10.93 -12.33 19.94
N ARG A 202 9.98 -12.88 19.18
CA ARG A 202 8.66 -12.26 18.92
C ARG A 202 7.83 -12.01 20.18
N PHE A 203 8.10 -12.74 21.27
CA PHE A 203 7.39 -12.58 22.54
C PHE A 203 8.05 -11.57 23.47
N SER A 204 9.21 -11.01 23.11
CA SER A 204 9.80 -9.97 23.97
C SER A 204 8.96 -8.67 23.95
N LYS A 205 9.02 -7.95 25.07
CA LYS A 205 8.46 -6.58 25.17
C LYS A 205 9.51 -5.51 24.85
N ILE A 206 10.78 -5.85 24.97
CA ILE A 206 11.91 -4.93 24.76
C ILE A 206 12.47 -5.23 23.38
N THR A 207 12.58 -4.20 22.53
CA THR A 207 13.10 -4.31 21.17
C THR A 207 14.16 -3.24 20.96
N PRO A 208 15.30 -3.53 20.28
CA PRO A 208 15.65 -4.78 19.61
C PRO A 208 16.04 -5.90 20.58
N VAL A 209 15.71 -7.15 20.23
CA VAL A 209 16.09 -8.35 21.01
C VAL A 209 17.51 -8.74 20.59
N PRO A 210 18.48 -8.81 21.53
CA PRO A 210 19.81 -9.32 21.23
C PRO A 210 19.71 -10.75 20.69
N MET A 211 20.51 -11.07 19.68
CA MET A 211 20.57 -12.41 19.09
C MET A 211 21.60 -13.28 19.80
N LEU A 212 21.47 -14.60 19.64
CA LEU A 212 22.38 -15.59 20.23
C LEU A 212 23.86 -15.41 19.81
N GLY A 213 24.11 -14.77 18.67
CA GLY A 213 25.45 -14.56 18.12
C GLY A 213 25.97 -15.75 17.28
N ASP A 214 27.28 -15.79 17.09
CA ASP A 214 28.02 -16.87 16.42
C ASP A 214 29.32 -17.24 17.16
N GLU A 215 30.11 -18.15 16.59
CA GLU A 215 31.39 -18.61 17.17
C GLU A 215 32.44 -17.49 17.33
N ASN A 216 32.28 -16.35 16.65
CA ASN A 216 33.20 -15.21 16.68
C ASN A 216 32.64 -14.03 17.47
N SER A 217 31.45 -14.14 18.07
CA SER A 217 30.85 -13.06 18.85
C SER A 217 31.74 -12.62 20.00
N THR A 218 31.79 -11.31 20.20
CA THR A 218 32.57 -10.72 21.29
C THR A 218 31.91 -10.99 22.63
N LYS A 219 32.70 -10.94 23.71
CA LYS A 219 32.19 -11.12 25.07
C LYS A 219 31.07 -10.11 25.40
N GLU A 220 31.18 -8.89 24.89
CA GLU A 220 30.20 -7.81 25.10
C GLU A 220 28.83 -8.17 24.48
N GLU A 221 28.81 -8.69 23.25
CA GLU A 221 27.58 -9.13 22.57
C GLU A 221 26.91 -10.31 23.31
N VAL A 222 27.72 -11.23 23.83
CA VAL A 222 27.22 -12.36 24.63
C VAL A 222 26.63 -11.86 25.96
N GLU A 223 27.31 -10.94 26.64
CA GLU A 223 26.79 -10.32 27.87
C GLU A 223 25.50 -9.54 27.62
N GLU A 224 25.38 -8.84 26.49
CA GLU A 224 24.14 -8.16 26.10
C GLU A 224 22.96 -9.14 25.94
N PHE A 225 23.20 -10.32 25.37
CA PHE A 225 22.18 -11.38 25.27
C PHE A 225 21.76 -11.94 26.64
N TYR A 226 22.71 -12.16 27.56
CA TYR A 226 22.39 -12.72 28.88
C TYR A 226 21.82 -11.68 29.87
N ASN A 227 22.12 -10.40 29.68
CA ASN A 227 21.62 -9.32 30.53
C ASN A 227 20.22 -8.81 30.13
N PHE A 228 19.71 -9.26 28.99
CA PHE A 228 18.37 -8.96 28.47
C PHE A 228 17.26 -9.76 29.17
#